data_AF-A0A9E4UTK9-F1
#
_entry.id   AF-A0A9E4UTK9-F1
#
_cell.length_a   1.000
_cell.length_b   1.000
_cell.length_c   1.000
_cell.angle_alpha   90.00
_cell.angle_beta   90.00
_cell.angle_gamma   90.00
#
_symmetry.space_group_name_H-M   'P 1'
#
loop_
_entity.id
_entity.type
_entity.pdbx_description
1 polymer ?
#
loop_
_entity_poly.entity_id
_entity_poly.type
_entity_poly.pdbx_seq_one_letter_code
_entity_poly.pdbx_strand_id
1 'polypeptide(L)'
;MEITSFLSGKSFMRDQRGITGLETAIVLIAFVVVASVFAFAVLSTGLLSSEKSKETVLGGLAETSSTISIRGDIIATANTNKTAIDSITFTLSSAAQASDPVDLSTDGVVVIWTTTRPSTAQAVAPPAARGPPNGSS
;
A
#
# COMPACT_ATOMS: atom_id res chain seq x y z
N MET A 1 -65.80 14.56 76.77
CA MET A 1 -66.26 13.20 76.42
C MET A 1 -66.96 13.37 75.07
N GLU A 2 -66.18 13.27 73.98
CA GLU A 2 -66.22 12.11 73.05
C GLU A 2 -67.53 12.19 72.22
N ILE A 3 -67.56 12.25 70.88
CA ILE A 3 -66.74 11.55 69.89
C ILE A 3 -66.74 12.37 68.59
N THR A 4 -65.59 12.93 68.23
CA THR A 4 -65.25 13.29 66.86
C THR A 4 -64.84 12.01 66.11
N SER A 5 -65.73 11.39 65.36
CA SER A 5 -65.39 10.61 64.16
C SER A 5 -66.68 10.08 63.56
N PHE A 6 -66.88 10.25 62.25
CA PHE A 6 -67.44 9.21 61.37
C PHE A 6 -67.64 9.64 59.91
N LEU A 7 -67.20 10.84 59.50
CA LEU A 7 -66.92 11.07 58.09
C LEU A 7 -65.55 10.47 57.78
N SER A 8 -65.51 9.14 57.68
CA SER A 8 -64.44 8.41 57.00
C SER A 8 -64.53 8.76 55.51
N GLY A 9 -64.02 9.95 55.16
CA GLY A 9 -63.59 10.24 53.81
C GLY A 9 -62.51 9.22 53.50
N LYS A 10 -62.88 8.20 52.72
CA LYS A 10 -61.94 7.22 52.18
C LYS A 10 -60.86 7.99 51.44
N SER A 11 -59.74 8.23 52.12
CA SER A 11 -58.52 8.77 51.55
C SER A 11 -58.15 7.84 50.40
N PHE A 12 -58.41 8.28 49.17
CA PHE A 12 -57.67 7.79 48.02
C PHE A 12 -56.25 8.29 48.22
N MET A 13 -55.47 7.57 49.04
CA MET A 13 -54.03 7.62 48.94
C MET A 13 -53.71 7.21 47.51
N ARG A 14 -53.52 8.22 46.65
CA ARG A 14 -53.10 8.06 45.26
C ARG A 14 -51.78 7.31 45.28
N ASP A 15 -51.81 6.06 44.86
CA ASP A 15 -50.63 5.26 44.64
C ASP A 15 -49.88 5.82 43.41
N GLN A 16 -49.13 6.91 43.61
CA GLN A 16 -48.31 7.57 42.57
C GLN A 16 -47.10 6.73 42.16
N ARG A 17 -46.88 5.58 42.81
CA ARG A 17 -45.80 4.64 42.52
C ARG A 17 -45.86 4.08 41.09
N GLY A 18 -47.06 3.94 40.51
CA GLY A 18 -47.22 3.48 39.12
C GLY A 18 -46.89 4.54 38.06
N ILE A 19 -47.06 5.83 38.39
CA ILE A 19 -46.81 6.94 37.46
C ILE A 19 -45.30 7.17 37.29
N THR A 20 -44.53 7.12 38.38
CA THR A 20 -43.06 7.24 38.32
C THR A 20 -42.37 6.03 37.67
N GLY A 21 -43.02 4.85 37.70
CA GLY A 21 -42.56 3.65 36.97
C GLY A 21 -42.77 3.75 35.47
N LEU A 22 -43.87 4.36 35.03
CA LEU A 22 -44.13 4.61 33.61
C LEU A 22 -43.20 5.71 33.06
N GLU A 23 -42.94 6.76 33.85
CA GLU A 23 -41.97 7.81 33.50
C GLU A 23 -40.56 7.24 33.32
N THR A 24 -40.11 6.38 34.24
CA THR A 24 -38.80 5.72 34.10
C THR A 24 -38.78 4.70 32.96
N ALA A 25 -39.88 3.99 32.68
CA ALA A 25 -39.96 3.05 31.56
C ALA A 25 -39.76 3.73 30.20
N ILE A 26 -40.33 4.92 29.99
CA ILE A 26 -40.13 5.68 28.74
C ILE A 26 -38.66 6.09 28.58
N VAL A 27 -38.02 6.53 29.67
CA VAL A 27 -36.58 6.85 29.67
C VAL A 27 -35.73 5.61 29.37
N LEU A 28 -36.09 4.44 29.89
CA LEU A 28 -35.40 3.19 29.61
C LEU A 28 -35.53 2.76 28.14
N ILE A 29 -36.72 2.88 27.53
CA ILE A 29 -36.91 2.59 26.11
C ILE A 29 -36.06 3.56 25.27
N ALA A 30 -36.11 4.85 25.56
CA ALA A 30 -35.31 5.85 24.86
C ALA A 30 -33.81 5.56 24.98
N PHE A 31 -33.34 5.16 26.17
CA PHE A 31 -31.94 4.81 26.39
C PHE A 31 -31.51 3.58 25.57
N VAL A 32 -32.32 2.52 25.56
CA VAL A 32 -32.03 1.30 24.80
C VAL A 32 -32.02 1.56 23.29
N VAL A 33 -32.93 2.41 22.79
CA VAL A 33 -32.97 2.78 21.37
C VAL A 33 -31.72 3.57 20.97
N VAL A 34 -31.29 4.53 21.80
CA VAL A 34 -30.04 5.27 21.54
C VAL A 34 -28.83 4.33 21.56
N ALA A 35 -28.78 3.40 22.52
CA ALA A 35 -27.71 2.41 22.60
C ALA A 35 -27.69 1.47 21.39
N SER A 36 -28.84 1.04 20.87
CA SER A 36 -28.92 0.12 19.72
C SER A 36 -28.52 0.79 18.41
N VAL A 37 -28.96 2.03 18.17
CA VAL A 37 -28.55 2.79 16.99
C VAL A 37 -27.05 3.11 17.04
N PHE A 38 -26.52 3.45 18.22
CA PHE A 38 -25.09 3.64 18.42
C PHE A 38 -24.30 2.36 18.15
N ALA A 39 -24.74 1.22 18.70
CA ALA A 39 -24.10 -0.07 18.46
C ALA A 39 -24.11 -0.46 16.98
N PHE A 40 -25.21 -0.21 16.26
CA PHE A 40 -25.28 -0.44 14.81
C PHE A 40 -24.28 0.44 14.05
N ALA A 41 -24.22 1.74 14.34
CA ALA A 41 -23.27 2.64 13.69
C ALA A 41 -21.81 2.24 13.94
N VAL A 42 -21.47 1.84 15.18
CA VAL A 42 -20.14 1.33 15.54
C VAL A 42 -19.84 0.02 14.82
N LEU A 43 -20.80 -0.91 14.74
CA LEU A 43 -20.61 -2.17 14.04
C LEU A 43 -20.38 -1.96 12.54
N SER A 44 -21.17 -1.10 11.89
CA SER A 44 -21.03 -0.81 10.46
C SER A 44 -19.68 -0.17 10.15
N THR A 45 -19.27 0.82 10.93
CA THR A 45 -17.95 1.48 10.75
C THR A 45 -16.79 0.54 11.12
N GLY A 46 -16.95 -0.29 12.15
CA GLY A 46 -15.97 -1.29 12.55
C GLY A 46 -15.77 -2.40 11.51
N LEU A 47 -16.85 -2.87 10.89
CA LEU A 47 -16.78 -3.87 9.81
C LEU A 47 -16.07 -3.28 8.58
N LEU A 48 -16.45 -2.08 8.14
CA LEU A 48 -15.77 -1.40 7.03
C LEU A 48 -14.28 -1.14 7.33
N SER A 49 -13.96 -0.75 8.57
CA SER A 49 -12.56 -0.60 9.01
C SER A 49 -11.79 -1.92 8.94
N SER A 50 -12.44 -3.03 9.32
CA SER A 50 -11.83 -4.37 9.32
C SER A 50 -11.61 -4.87 7.89
N GLU A 51 -12.58 -4.66 7.01
CA GLU A 51 -12.46 -4.96 5.58
C GLU A 51 -11.32 -4.15 4.94
N LYS A 52 -11.27 -2.85 5.21
CA LYS A 52 -10.21 -1.99 4.70
C LYS A 52 -8.83 -2.37 5.25
N SER A 53 -8.75 -2.78 6.51
CA SER A 53 -7.51 -3.28 7.11
C SER A 53 -7.04 -4.55 6.41
N LYS A 54 -7.93 -5.50 6.13
CA LYS A 54 -7.59 -6.74 5.41
C LYS A 54 -7.07 -6.43 4.00
N GLU A 55 -7.77 -5.56 3.27
CA GLU A 55 -7.37 -5.13 1.94
C GLU A 55 -5.99 -4.47 1.96
N THR A 56 -5.76 -3.59 2.92
CA THR A 56 -4.47 -2.88 3.05
C THR A 56 -3.33 -3.84 3.40
N VAL A 57 -3.57 -4.83 4.26
CA VAL A 57 -2.56 -5.84 4.62
C VAL A 57 -2.23 -6.73 3.41
N LEU A 58 -3.24 -7.19 2.68
CA LEU A 58 -3.02 -8.02 1.49
C LEU A 58 -2.37 -7.21 0.36
N GLY A 59 -2.81 -5.98 0.13
CA GLY A 59 -2.20 -5.08 -0.83
C GLY A 59 -0.75 -4.74 -0.49
N GLY A 60 -0.44 -4.44 0.77
CA GLY A 60 0.93 -4.18 1.22
C GLY A 60 1.83 -5.42 1.16
N LEU A 61 1.26 -6.60 1.44
CA LEU A 61 1.96 -7.87 1.23
C LEU A 61 2.25 -8.08 -0.26
N ALA A 62 1.28 -7.87 -1.14
CA ALA A 62 1.44 -7.99 -2.60
C ALA A 62 2.48 -6.99 -3.14
N GLU A 63 2.46 -5.75 -2.67
CA GLU A 63 3.45 -4.72 -3.04
C GLU A 63 4.87 -5.12 -2.61
N THR A 64 5.06 -5.52 -1.35
CA THR A 64 6.36 -5.98 -0.85
C THR A 64 6.84 -7.20 -1.63
N SER A 65 5.91 -8.11 -1.91
CA SER A 65 6.09 -9.33 -2.67
C SER A 65 6.48 -9.12 -4.13
N SER A 66 6.04 -8.01 -4.73
CA SER A 66 6.30 -7.65 -6.13
C SER A 66 7.68 -7.02 -6.37
N THR A 67 8.53 -6.96 -5.33
CA THR A 67 9.89 -6.44 -5.47
C THR A 67 10.73 -7.38 -6.33
N ILE A 68 11.31 -6.87 -7.41
CA ILE A 68 12.23 -7.62 -8.27
C ILE A 68 13.65 -7.11 -8.08
N SER A 69 14.62 -8.02 -8.04
CA SER A 69 16.04 -7.71 -8.02
C SER A 69 16.76 -8.33 -9.22
N ILE A 70 17.78 -7.65 -9.72
CA ILE A 70 18.66 -8.18 -10.77
C ILE A 70 19.55 -9.26 -10.13
N ARG A 71 19.57 -10.45 -10.73
CA ARG A 71 20.39 -11.58 -10.28
C ARG A 71 21.44 -11.93 -11.32
N GLY A 72 22.71 -11.88 -10.90
CA GLY A 72 23.85 -12.21 -11.75
C GLY A 72 24.35 -11.02 -12.55
N ASP A 73 25.02 -11.31 -13.66
CA ASP A 73 25.70 -10.31 -14.48
C ASP A 73 24.75 -9.63 -15.47
N ILE A 74 25.01 -8.34 -15.72
CA ILE A 74 24.39 -7.60 -16.81
C ILE A 74 25.32 -7.72 -18.02
N ILE A 75 24.84 -8.39 -19.08
CA ILE A 75 25.63 -8.69 -20.27
C ILE A 75 25.17 -7.77 -21.40
N ALA A 76 26.08 -6.97 -21.93
CA ALA A 76 25.85 -6.14 -23.11
C ALA A 76 26.56 -6.76 -24.33
N THR A 77 25.79 -7.06 -25.37
CA THR A 77 26.31 -7.60 -26.63
C THR A 77 26.51 -6.46 -27.61
N ALA A 78 27.74 -6.28 -28.10
CA ALA A 78 28.04 -5.28 -29.12
C ALA A 78 27.68 -5.79 -30.52
N ASN A 79 27.40 -4.86 -31.44
CA ASN A 79 27.23 -5.18 -32.84
C ASN A 79 28.51 -5.78 -33.46
N THR A 80 28.42 -6.38 -34.66
CA THR A 80 29.56 -7.03 -35.33
C THR A 80 30.81 -6.15 -35.45
N ASN A 81 30.61 -4.84 -35.62
CA ASN A 81 31.70 -3.86 -35.77
C ASN A 81 32.20 -3.29 -34.43
N LYS A 82 31.66 -3.74 -33.29
CA LYS A 82 32.00 -3.30 -31.93
C LYS A 82 31.90 -1.79 -31.74
N THR A 83 31.04 -1.13 -32.50
CA THR A 83 30.89 0.33 -32.51
C THR A 83 29.77 0.81 -31.59
N ALA A 84 28.84 -0.08 -31.24
CA ALA A 84 27.67 0.20 -30.40
C ALA A 84 27.20 -1.08 -29.70
N ILE A 85 26.44 -0.92 -28.61
CA ILE A 85 25.71 -2.00 -27.94
C ILE A 85 24.43 -2.28 -28.73
N ASP A 86 24.17 -3.56 -29.02
CA ASP A 86 23.02 -4.05 -29.79
C ASP A 86 21.93 -4.60 -28.86
N SER A 87 22.31 -5.36 -27.83
CA SER A 87 21.38 -5.89 -26.82
C SER A 87 21.99 -5.88 -25.42
N ILE A 88 21.11 -5.73 -24.42
CA ILE A 88 21.46 -5.84 -23.01
C ILE A 88 20.57 -6.94 -22.41
N THR A 89 21.21 -7.96 -21.84
CA THR A 89 20.55 -9.11 -21.22
C THR A 89 20.90 -9.14 -19.74
N PHE A 90 19.88 -9.25 -18.90
CA PHE A 90 20.02 -9.41 -17.45
C PHE A 90 18.92 -10.34 -16.96
N THR A 91 19.18 -11.04 -15.86
CA THR A 91 18.19 -11.93 -15.26
C THR A 91 17.55 -11.24 -14.07
N LEU A 92 16.22 -11.28 -14.01
CA LEU A 92 15.44 -10.78 -12.89
C LEU A 92 15.04 -11.96 -11.99
N SER A 93 15.09 -11.74 -10.69
CA SER A 93 14.57 -12.66 -9.68
C SER A 93 13.61 -11.91 -8.79
N SER A 94 12.51 -12.54 -8.39
CA SER A 94 11.71 -11.99 -7.30
C SER A 94 12.58 -11.89 -6.04
N ALA A 95 12.58 -10.72 -5.41
CA ALA A 95 13.29 -10.48 -4.16
C ALA A 95 12.53 -11.08 -2.97
N ALA A 96 11.23 -11.35 -3.13
CA ALA A 96 10.39 -12.01 -2.17
C ALA A 96 9.94 -13.39 -2.67
N GLN A 97 9.73 -14.35 -1.77
CA GLN A 97 9.16 -15.67 -2.08
C GLN A 97 7.65 -15.61 -2.33
N ALA A 98 7.22 -14.63 -3.13
CA ALA A 98 5.81 -14.40 -3.37
C ALA A 98 5.30 -15.16 -4.58
N SER A 99 4.07 -15.63 -4.49
CA SER A 99 3.41 -16.44 -5.50
C SER A 99 2.72 -15.62 -6.60
N ASP A 100 2.68 -14.29 -6.47
CA ASP A 100 1.97 -13.42 -7.41
C ASP A 100 2.90 -13.00 -8.57
N PRO A 101 2.44 -13.13 -9.83
CA PRO A 101 3.23 -12.73 -10.99
C PRO A 101 3.33 -11.21 -11.07
N VAL A 102 4.54 -10.70 -11.35
CA VAL A 102 4.75 -9.29 -11.68
C VAL A 102 4.59 -9.11 -13.18
N ASP A 103 3.76 -8.16 -13.60
CA ASP A 103 3.60 -7.82 -15.02
C ASP A 103 4.83 -7.09 -15.55
N LEU A 104 5.37 -7.58 -16.66
CA LEU A 104 6.51 -7.00 -17.38
C LEU A 104 6.13 -6.61 -18.82
N SER A 105 4.84 -6.30 -19.04
CA SER A 105 4.35 -5.76 -20.31
C SER A 105 5.05 -4.44 -20.67
N THR A 106 5.14 -4.16 -21.97
CA THR A 106 5.85 -2.98 -22.50
C THR A 106 5.22 -1.66 -22.09
N ASP A 107 3.96 -1.67 -21.65
CA ASP A 107 3.23 -0.46 -21.24
C ASP A 107 3.57 -0.03 -19.80
N GLY A 108 4.04 -0.96 -18.95
CA GLY A 108 4.28 -0.73 -17.53
C GLY A 108 5.75 -0.61 -17.12
N VAL A 109 6.69 -0.96 -18.01
CA VAL A 109 8.13 -1.07 -17.68
C VAL A 109 8.96 -0.05 -18.46
N VAL A 110 9.75 0.75 -17.74
CA VAL A 110 10.74 1.66 -18.33
C VAL A 110 12.14 1.20 -18.00
N VAL A 111 12.98 1.02 -19.03
CA VAL A 111 14.40 0.70 -18.88
C VAL A 111 15.23 1.86 -19.42
N ILE A 112 16.10 2.42 -18.58
CA ILE A 112 17.00 3.52 -18.93
C ILE A 112 18.44 2.99 -18.91
N TRP A 113 19.18 3.22 -19.98
CA TRP A 113 20.59 2.87 -20.08
C TRP A 113 21.38 4.02 -20.70
N THR A 114 22.65 4.12 -20.34
CA THR A 114 23.57 5.13 -20.87
C THR A 114 24.84 4.46 -21.35
N THR A 115 25.28 4.74 -22.58
CA THR A 115 26.57 4.28 -23.09
C THR A 115 27.51 5.47 -23.30
N THR A 116 28.76 5.33 -22.88
CA THR A 116 29.82 6.30 -23.19
C THR A 116 30.78 5.63 -24.16
N ARG A 117 30.92 6.20 -25.36
CA ARG A 117 31.92 5.71 -26.32
C ARG A 117 33.30 6.10 -25.77
N PRO A 118 34.27 5.17 -25.66
CA PRO A 118 35.64 5.59 -25.39
C PRO A 118 36.07 6.49 -26.54
N SER A 119 36.40 7.75 -26.24
CA SER A 119 37.03 8.65 -27.20
C SER A 119 38.28 7.96 -27.72
N THR A 120 38.29 7.60 -28.99
CA THR A 120 39.43 6.97 -29.66
C THR A 120 40.67 7.79 -29.34
N ALA A 121 41.63 7.19 -28.63
CA ALA A 121 42.95 7.77 -28.51
C ALA A 121 43.45 8.03 -29.94
N GLN A 122 43.61 9.30 -30.31
CA GLN A 122 44.26 9.66 -31.56
C GLN A 122 45.65 9.01 -31.52
N ALA A 123 45.84 7.97 -32.33
CA ALA A 123 47.17 7.49 -32.63
C ALA A 123 47.87 8.63 -33.40
N VAL A 124 48.63 9.46 -32.69
CA VAL A 124 49.65 10.31 -33.30
C VAL A 124 50.58 9.34 -34.03
N ALA A 125 50.55 9.38 -35.36
CA ALA A 125 51.46 8.61 -36.18
C ALA A 125 52.90 9.01 -35.79
N PRO A 126 53.79 8.05 -35.50
CA PRO A 126 55.19 8.38 -35.27
C PRO A 126 55.76 9.05 -36.53
N PRO A 127 56.62 10.08 -36.38
CA PRO A 127 57.20 10.80 -37.50
C PRO A 127 57.97 9.82 -38.40
N ALA A 128 57.70 9.89 -39.71
CA ALA A 128 58.30 9.00 -40.70
C ALA A 128 59.83 8.98 -40.55
N ALA A 129 60.39 7.77 -40.33
CA ALA A 129 61.83 7.58 -40.33
C ALA A 129 62.37 7.99 -41.71
N ARG A 130 63.23 9.01 -41.72
CA ARG A 130 63.95 9.47 -42.91
C ARG A 130 64.77 8.28 -43.43
N GLY A 131 64.46 7.78 -44.63
CA GLY A 131 65.19 6.68 -45.26
C GLY A 131 66.69 7.01 -45.42
N PRO A 132 67.56 5.98 -45.46
CA PRO A 132 69.00 6.20 -45.58
C PRO A 132 69.34 6.88 -46.91
N PRO A 133 70.36 7.76 -46.94
CA PRO A 133 70.79 8.44 -48.16
C PRO A 133 71.30 7.42 -49.21
N ASN A 134 70.75 7.52 -50.41
CA ASN A 134 71.11 6.75 -51.60
C ASN A 134 72.50 7.17 -52.14
N GLY A 135 73.44 6.21 -52.20
CA GLY A 135 74.62 6.20 -53.08
C GLY A 135 75.65 7.32 -52.84
N SER A 136 76.89 7.25 -53.27
CA SER A 136 77.62 6.37 -54.18
C SER A 136 79.10 6.73 -54.08
N SER A 137 79.95 5.77 -54.51
CA SER A 137 81.42 5.80 -54.66
C SER A 137 82.22 5.21 -53.50
#